data_AF-A0A3B9BVA7-F1
#
_entry.id   AF-A0A3B9BVA7-F1
#
_cell.length_a   1.000
_cell.length_b   1.000
_cell.length_c   1.000
_cell.angle_alpha   90.00
_cell.angle_beta   90.00
_cell.angle_gamma   90.00
#
_symmetry.space_group_name_H-M   'P 1'
#
loop_
_entity.id
_entity.type
_entity.pdbx_description
1 polymer ?
#
loop_
_entity_poly.entity_id
_entity_poly.type
_entity_poly.pdbx_seq_one_letter_code
_entity_poly.pdbx_strand_id
1 'polypeptide(L)'
;VMKSCLQTLIGSIFGATFEAAALAAKAGVSGQALYDVFSTSGASCGVANGALENIIDRKFEGTGSGIGTMHKDLTISLNMAEELGVPLLMASTAMQIFHQGKSKYPEGDNWVCTRVMEEIVGAELHR
;
A
#
# COMPACT_ATOMS: atom_id res chain seq x y z
N VAL A 1 -4.67 13.45 -16.56
CA VAL A 1 -3.27 13.19 -17.00
C VAL A 1 -2.29 13.25 -15.83
N MET A 2 -1.88 14.43 -15.32
CA MET A 2 -0.84 14.48 -14.26
C MET A 2 -1.22 13.69 -12.99
N LYS A 3 -2.46 13.81 -12.52
CA LYS A 3 -2.95 13.01 -11.39
C LYS A 3 -2.80 11.51 -11.65
N SER A 4 -3.14 11.03 -12.84
CA SER A 4 -3.03 9.62 -13.20
C SER A 4 -1.58 9.12 -13.09
N CYS A 5 -0.61 9.89 -13.58
CA CYS A 5 0.82 9.57 -13.46
C CYS A 5 1.29 9.55 -11.99
N LEU A 6 0.78 10.45 -11.15
CA LEU A 6 1.08 10.43 -9.72
C LEU A 6 0.52 9.18 -9.04
N GLN A 7 -0.74 8.84 -9.34
CA GLN A 7 -1.44 7.72 -8.69
C GLN A 7 -0.84 6.35 -9.05
N THR A 8 -0.18 6.20 -10.20
CA THR A 8 0.58 4.97 -10.51
C THR A 8 1.77 4.80 -9.58
N LEU A 9 2.48 5.89 -9.26
CA LEU A 9 3.62 5.87 -8.36
C LEU A 9 3.16 5.63 -6.91
N ILE A 10 2.16 6.39 -6.45
CA ILE A 10 1.64 6.26 -5.08
C ILE A 10 1.11 4.85 -4.82
N GLY A 11 0.31 4.30 -5.73
CA GLY A 11 -0.19 2.92 -5.60
C GLY A 11 0.94 1.89 -5.53
N SER A 12 2.00 2.08 -6.33
CA SER A 12 3.17 1.19 -6.32
C SER A 12 3.97 1.29 -5.01
N ILE A 13 4.15 2.49 -4.46
CA ILE A 13 4.82 2.70 -3.16
C ILE A 13 4.02 2.03 -2.05
N PHE A 14 2.70 2.18 -2.04
CA PHE A 14 1.83 1.49 -1.09
C PHE A 14 1.99 -0.02 -1.18
N GLY A 15 1.87 -0.60 -2.38
CA GLY A 15 2.04 -2.04 -2.59
C GLY A 15 3.37 -2.58 -2.04
N ALA A 16 4.48 -1.92 -2.40
CA ALA A 16 5.81 -2.29 -1.89
C ALA A 16 5.93 -2.15 -0.37
N THR A 17 5.31 -1.11 0.22
CA THR A 17 5.31 -0.91 1.68
C THR A 17 4.54 -2.02 2.39
N PHE A 18 3.41 -2.46 1.84
CA PHE A 18 2.58 -3.53 2.42
C PHE A 18 3.32 -4.87 2.39
N GLU A 19 3.96 -5.20 1.27
CA GLU A 19 4.77 -6.41 1.13
C GLU A 19 5.96 -6.41 2.11
N ALA A 20 6.66 -5.28 2.23
CA ALA A 20 7.77 -5.13 3.17
C ALA A 20 7.32 -5.26 4.64
N ALA A 21 6.17 -4.69 5.01
CA ALA A 21 5.61 -4.79 6.35
C ALA A 21 5.22 -6.25 6.69
N ALA A 22 4.58 -6.97 5.76
CA ALA A 22 4.24 -8.37 5.95
C ALA A 22 5.49 -9.27 6.05
N LEU A 23 6.53 -8.99 5.26
CA LEU A 23 7.81 -9.69 5.38
C LEU A 23 8.46 -9.45 6.75
N ALA A 24 8.49 -8.20 7.21
CA ALA A 24 9.05 -7.84 8.51
C ALA A 24 8.30 -8.55 9.66
N ALA A 25 6.98 -8.59 9.60
CA ALA A 25 6.15 -9.33 10.55
C ALA A 25 6.55 -10.81 10.59
N LYS A 26 6.66 -11.43 9.42
CA LYS A 26 7.02 -12.85 9.31
C LYS A 26 8.45 -13.15 9.77
N ALA A 27 9.35 -12.19 9.60
CA ALA A 27 10.74 -12.28 10.02
C ALA A 27 10.95 -11.97 11.53
N GLY A 28 9.91 -11.56 12.26
CA GLY A 28 10.03 -11.19 13.68
C GLY A 28 10.73 -9.85 13.92
N VAL A 29 10.74 -8.96 12.91
CA VAL A 29 11.28 -7.61 13.04
C VAL A 29 10.26 -6.70 13.73
N SER A 30 10.69 -5.89 14.69
CA SER A 30 9.83 -4.87 15.33
C SER A 30 9.36 -3.84 14.30
N GLY A 31 8.08 -3.48 14.37
CA GLY A 31 7.51 -2.43 13.53
C GLY A 31 8.18 -1.07 13.76
N GLN A 32 8.51 -0.74 15.01
CA GLN A 32 9.29 0.48 15.31
C GLN A 32 10.65 0.46 14.63
N ALA A 33 11.39 -0.65 14.74
CA ALA A 33 12.71 -0.77 14.13
C ALA A 33 12.65 -0.63 12.59
N LEU A 34 11.64 -1.22 11.95
CA LEU A 34 11.40 -1.07 10.52
C LEU A 34 11.12 0.39 10.15
N TYR A 35 10.25 1.05 10.92
CA TYR A 35 9.88 2.45 10.69
C TYR A 35 11.07 3.40 10.80
N ASP A 36 11.92 3.23 11.81
CA ASP A 36 13.10 4.07 12.01
C ASP A 36 14.09 3.96 10.85
N VAL A 37 14.27 2.74 10.32
CA VAL A 37 15.12 2.51 9.14
C VAL A 37 14.49 3.11 7.88
N PHE A 38 13.22 2.85 7.62
CA PHE A 38 12.56 3.32 6.39
C PHE A 38 12.54 4.84 6.34
N SER A 39 12.14 5.49 7.44
CA SER A 39 11.97 6.94 7.54
C SER A 39 13.27 7.74 7.43
N THR A 40 14.43 7.12 7.68
CA THR A 40 15.76 7.77 7.59
C THR A 40 16.56 7.32 6.37
N SER A 41 16.08 6.34 5.61
CA SER A 41 16.75 5.81 4.42
C SER A 41 16.34 6.56 3.14
N GLY A 42 16.95 6.17 2.01
CA GLY A 42 16.54 6.62 0.67
C GLY A 42 15.14 6.17 0.24
N ALA A 43 14.50 5.25 0.98
CA ALA A 43 13.11 4.86 0.75
C ALA A 43 12.09 5.82 1.39
N SER A 44 12.56 6.77 2.21
CA SER A 44 11.71 7.68 2.96
C SER A 44 10.89 8.57 2.04
N CYS A 45 9.57 8.47 2.16
CA CYS A 45 8.61 9.39 1.57
C CYS A 45 7.32 9.41 2.39
N GLY A 46 6.53 10.48 2.26
CA GLY A 46 5.31 10.64 3.06
C GLY A 46 4.30 9.49 2.89
N VAL A 47 4.26 8.88 1.70
CA VAL A 47 3.38 7.73 1.40
C VAL A 47 3.81 6.48 2.16
N ALA A 48 5.10 6.10 2.06
CA ALA A 48 5.63 4.91 2.72
C ALA A 48 5.61 5.07 4.25
N ASN A 49 6.09 6.20 4.76
CA ASN A 49 6.16 6.46 6.20
C ASN A 49 4.76 6.52 6.80
N GLY A 50 3.82 7.25 6.18
CA GLY A 50 2.45 7.35 6.67
C GLY A 50 1.71 6.00 6.63
N ALA A 51 1.90 5.21 5.57
CA ALA A 51 1.34 3.86 5.54
C ALA A 51 1.90 2.98 6.65
N LEU A 52 3.23 2.93 6.77
CA LEU A 52 3.89 2.07 7.74
C LEU A 52 3.55 2.45 9.19
N GLU A 53 3.49 3.75 9.50
CA GLU A 53 3.06 4.25 10.81
C GLU A 53 1.66 3.73 11.17
N ASN A 54 0.69 3.82 10.25
CA ASN A 54 -0.66 3.35 10.51
C ASN A 54 -0.75 1.81 10.59
N ILE A 55 0.09 1.08 9.84
CA ILE A 55 0.19 -0.38 9.94
C ILE A 55 0.66 -0.80 11.33
N ILE A 56 1.79 -0.25 11.81
CA ILE A 56 2.38 -0.65 13.10
C ILE A 56 1.53 -0.21 14.30
N ASP A 57 0.75 0.87 14.13
CA ASP A 57 -0.25 1.35 15.10
C ASP A 57 -1.60 0.63 15.00
N ARG A 58 -1.77 -0.28 14.04
CA ARG A 58 -3.02 -1.01 13.77
C ARG A 58 -4.23 -0.09 13.50
N LYS A 59 -4.01 1.10 12.93
CA LYS A 59 -5.06 2.08 12.60
C LYS A 59 -5.51 1.87 11.16
N PHE A 60 -6.54 1.07 10.90
CA PHE A 60 -6.94 0.70 9.53
C PHE A 60 -8.15 1.43 8.96
N GLU A 61 -8.80 2.30 9.75
CA GLU A 61 -10.01 3.02 9.39
C GLU A 61 -9.98 4.44 9.98
N GLY A 62 -10.71 5.37 9.39
CA GLY A 62 -10.94 6.71 9.96
C GLY A 62 -9.76 7.69 9.85
N THR A 63 -8.78 7.41 9.00
CA THR A 63 -7.58 8.26 8.82
C THR A 63 -7.65 9.18 7.59
N GLY A 64 -8.69 9.03 6.77
CA GLY A 64 -8.94 9.88 5.60
C GLY A 64 -8.29 9.38 4.31
N SER A 65 -7.82 8.13 4.24
CA SER A 65 -7.15 7.55 3.08
C SER A 65 -7.87 6.30 2.55
N GLY A 66 -9.18 6.42 2.30
CA GLY A 66 -10.04 5.27 1.99
C GLY A 66 -9.59 4.46 0.77
N ILE A 67 -9.59 3.13 0.92
CA ILE A 67 -9.14 2.16 -0.08
C ILE A 67 -9.87 2.28 -1.42
N GLY A 68 -11.16 2.61 -1.38
CA GLY A 68 -11.99 2.83 -2.57
C GLY A 68 -11.48 3.96 -3.47
N THR A 69 -10.87 5.00 -2.88
CA THR A 69 -10.32 6.14 -3.62
C THR A 69 -9.09 5.73 -4.42
N MET A 70 -8.15 5.00 -3.80
CA MET A 70 -6.93 4.56 -4.48
C MET A 70 -7.23 3.51 -5.55
N HIS A 71 -8.13 2.56 -5.27
CA HIS A 71 -8.60 1.59 -6.27
C HIS A 71 -9.19 2.28 -7.50
N LYS A 72 -10.06 3.28 -7.30
CA LYS A 72 -10.64 4.08 -8.40
C LYS A 72 -9.55 4.82 -9.18
N ASP A 73 -8.64 5.47 -8.48
CA ASP A 73 -7.57 6.24 -9.11
C ASP A 73 -6.61 5.36 -9.94
N LEU A 74 -6.24 4.17 -9.46
CA LEU A 74 -5.48 3.18 -10.23
C LEU A 74 -6.23 2.68 -11.45
N THR A 75 -7.55 2.46 -11.34
CA THR A 75 -8.40 2.07 -12.49
C THR A 75 -8.32 3.13 -13.59
N ILE A 76 -8.45 4.41 -13.23
CA ILE A 76 -8.33 5.53 -14.19
C ILE A 76 -6.93 5.55 -14.83
N SER A 77 -5.88 5.35 -14.04
CA SER A 77 -4.51 5.36 -14.54
C SER A 77 -4.21 4.20 -15.49
N LEU A 78 -4.69 3.00 -15.18
CA LEU A 78 -4.48 1.80 -16.00
C LEU A 78 -5.25 1.89 -17.33
N ASN A 79 -6.50 2.37 -17.31
CA ASN A 79 -7.26 2.60 -18.53
C ASN A 79 -6.57 3.63 -19.45
N MET A 80 -6.09 4.74 -18.87
CA MET A 80 -5.33 5.75 -19.63
C MET A 80 -4.05 5.16 -20.23
N ALA A 81 -3.38 4.24 -19.52
CA ALA A 81 -2.18 3.59 -20.01
C ALA A 81 -2.48 2.61 -21.16
N GLU A 82 -3.59 1.89 -21.08
CA GLU A 82 -4.09 1.03 -22.17
C GLU A 82 -4.39 1.85 -23.43
N GLU A 83 -5.13 2.96 -23.30
CA GLU A 83 -5.45 3.88 -24.40
C GLU A 83 -4.19 4.44 -25.10
N LEU A 84 -3.12 4.67 -24.32
CA LEU A 84 -1.86 5.22 -24.81
C LEU A 84 -0.81 4.16 -25.18
N GLY A 85 -1.11 2.87 -25.01
CA GLY A 85 -0.16 1.77 -25.28
C GLY A 85 1.06 1.74 -24.35
N VAL A 86 0.93 2.24 -23.11
CA VAL A 86 2.02 2.29 -22.12
C VAL A 86 1.89 1.14 -21.12
N PRO A 87 2.88 0.24 -20.99
CA PRO A 87 2.83 -0.85 -20.02
C PRO A 87 3.13 -0.35 -18.59
N LEU A 88 2.26 -0.66 -17.63
CA LEU A 88 2.41 -0.28 -16.22
C LEU A 88 2.47 -1.50 -15.29
N LEU A 89 3.59 -2.22 -15.30
CA LEU A 89 3.74 -3.47 -14.53
C LEU A 89 3.51 -3.27 -13.03
N MET A 90 4.20 -2.31 -12.41
CA MET A 90 4.12 -2.09 -10.96
C MET A 90 2.72 -1.61 -10.53
N ALA A 91 2.13 -0.68 -11.27
CA ALA A 91 0.78 -0.19 -10.97
C ALA A 91 -0.28 -1.28 -11.18
N SER A 92 -0.07 -2.19 -12.15
CA SER A 92 -0.97 -3.34 -12.37
C SER A 92 -0.91 -4.33 -11.22
N THR A 93 0.27 -4.62 -10.68
CA THR A 93 0.43 -5.44 -9.47
C THR A 93 -0.20 -4.75 -8.26
N ALA A 94 0.08 -3.46 -8.07
CA ALA A 94 -0.53 -2.67 -7.00
C ALA A 94 -2.07 -2.68 -7.09
N MET A 95 -2.63 -2.59 -8.30
CA MET A 95 -4.08 -2.69 -8.52
C MET A 95 -4.65 -4.00 -7.97
N GLN A 96 -3.97 -5.13 -8.14
CA GLN A 96 -4.40 -6.41 -7.58
C GLN A 96 -4.34 -6.41 -6.05
N ILE A 97 -3.33 -5.77 -5.46
CA ILE A 97 -3.25 -5.58 -4.00
C ILE A 97 -4.44 -4.77 -3.48
N PHE A 98 -4.79 -3.67 -4.14
CA PHE A 98 -5.96 -2.87 -3.78
C PHE A 98 -7.28 -3.60 -4.06
N HIS A 99 -7.34 -4.44 -5.10
CA HIS A 99 -8.53 -5.21 -5.43
C HIS A 99 -8.85 -6.27 -4.37
N GLN A 100 -7.84 -7.05 -3.92
CA GLN A 100 -8.02 -8.01 -2.83
C GLN A 100 -8.36 -7.30 -1.51
N GLY A 101 -7.68 -6.19 -1.19
CA GLY A 101 -7.90 -5.42 0.02
C GLY A 101 -9.32 -4.87 0.09
N LYS A 102 -9.78 -4.23 -1.00
CA LYS A 102 -11.12 -3.64 -1.07
C LYS A 102 -12.21 -4.70 -1.01
N SER A 103 -11.99 -5.85 -1.65
CA SER A 103 -12.94 -6.96 -1.63
C SER A 103 -13.15 -7.50 -0.21
N LYS A 104 -12.10 -7.50 0.61
CA LYS A 104 -12.15 -8.01 1.98
C LYS A 104 -12.52 -6.95 3.02
N TYR A 105 -12.04 -5.72 2.85
CA TYR A 105 -12.21 -4.59 3.78
C TYR A 105 -12.66 -3.33 3.01
N PRO A 106 -13.93 -3.25 2.59
CA PRO A 106 -14.40 -2.16 1.73
C PRO A 106 -14.35 -0.78 2.39
N GLU A 107 -14.48 -0.72 3.72
CA GLU A 107 -14.49 0.52 4.51
C GLU A 107 -13.10 0.94 5.03
N GLY A 108 -12.07 0.13 4.77
CA GLY A 108 -10.72 0.40 5.26
C GLY A 108 -10.01 1.53 4.52
N ASP A 109 -8.99 2.09 5.18
CA ASP A 109 -8.00 2.94 4.55
C ASP A 109 -6.94 2.13 3.81
N ASN A 110 -6.17 2.75 2.91
CA ASN A 110 -5.30 2.09 1.94
C ASN A 110 -4.42 0.97 2.50
N TRP A 111 -3.82 1.17 3.67
CA TRP A 111 -2.91 0.22 4.31
C TRP A 111 -3.61 -0.98 4.95
N VAL A 112 -4.94 -1.03 4.99
CA VAL A 112 -5.70 -2.26 5.31
C VAL A 112 -5.36 -3.40 4.36
N CYS A 113 -4.88 -3.10 3.14
CA CYS A 113 -4.40 -4.11 2.20
C CYS A 113 -3.31 -5.00 2.80
N THR A 114 -2.48 -4.47 3.71
CA THR A 114 -1.44 -5.24 4.41
C THR A 114 -2.04 -6.40 5.20
N ARG A 115 -3.22 -6.23 5.80
CA ARG A 115 -3.88 -7.28 6.59
C ARG A 115 -4.16 -8.53 5.78
N VAL A 116 -4.48 -8.40 4.49
CA VAL A 116 -4.68 -9.56 3.62
C VAL A 116 -3.40 -10.39 3.53
N MET A 117 -2.24 -9.74 3.43
CA MET A 117 -0.93 -10.41 3.41
C MET A 117 -0.58 -11.00 4.77
N GLU A 118 -0.80 -10.25 5.86
CA GLU A 118 -0.58 -10.71 7.24
C GLU A 118 -1.36 -11.99 7.55
N GLU A 119 -2.61 -12.07 7.11
CA GLU A 119 -3.45 -13.26 7.28
C GLU A 119 -2.97 -14.44 6.44
N ILE A 120 -2.46 -14.21 5.22
CA ILE A 120 -1.88 -15.26 4.38
C ILE A 120 -0.62 -15.85 5.04
N VAL A 121 0.24 -15.00 5.60
CA VAL A 121 1.51 -15.45 6.20
C VAL A 121 1.38 -15.83 7.68
N GLY A 122 0.24 -15.54 8.31
CA GLY A 122 -0.03 -15.78 9.73
C GLY A 122 0.87 -14.96 10.65
N ALA A 123 1.17 -13.71 10.31
CA ALA A 123 1.99 -12.80 11.11
C ALA A 123 1.55 -11.35 10.92
N GLU A 124 1.38 -10.62 12.02
CA GLU A 124 0.99 -9.20 12.02
C GLU A 124 2.17 -8.33 12.46
N LEU A 125 2.34 -7.17 11.82
CA LEU A 125 3.35 -6.20 12.23
C LEU A 125 2.76 -5.28 13.32
N HIS A 126 3.46 -5.21 14.45
CA HIS A 126 3.14 -4.32 15.56
C HIS A 126 4.37 -3.47 15.89
N ARG A 127 4.13 -2.32 16.51
CA ARG A 127 5.18 -1.42 17.00
C ARG A 127 6.15 -2.15 17.93
#